data_AF-A0A4U8SSC0-F1
#
_entry.id   AF-A0A4U8SSC0-F1
#
_cell.length_a   1.000
_cell.length_b   1.000
_cell.length_c   1.000
_cell.angle_alpha   90.00
_cell.angle_beta   90.00
_cell.angle_gamma   90.00
#
_symmetry.space_group_name_H-M   'P 1'
#
loop_
_entity.id
_entity.type
_entity.pdbx_description
1 polymer ?
#
loop_
_entity_poly.entity_id
_entity_poly.type
_entity_poly.pdbx_seq_one_letter_code
_entity_poly.pdbx_strand_id
1 'polypeptide(L)'
;MKKIVVFSVVVVATLTLSGCGDSVKSVEEYSKLEKAELGKMLKECENKFEKIFDSPEAWEGKGEAAELEGISQKIYKSRGGEEKHPSKDYFGFVGYGLVTDDELKKFGNSRYAELVECGRIQIAEKGGMEVINKPRKSIAEKYRNVGK
;
A
#
# COMPACT_ATOMS: atom_id res chain seq x y z
N MET A 1 7.26 51.41 -8.20
CA MET A 1 6.08 50.63 -8.67
C MET A 1 6.35 49.15 -8.43
N LYS A 2 5.29 48.43 -8.08
CA LYS A 2 5.24 47.18 -7.28
C LYS A 2 6.04 46.01 -7.90
N LYS A 3 6.94 45.41 -7.12
CA LYS A 3 7.44 44.05 -7.37
C LYS A 3 6.38 43.08 -6.83
N ILE A 4 5.67 42.41 -7.73
CA ILE A 4 4.73 41.36 -7.36
C ILE A 4 5.58 40.14 -7.01
N VAL A 5 5.72 39.88 -5.72
CA VAL A 5 6.27 38.62 -5.22
C VAL A 5 5.16 37.59 -5.40
N VAL A 6 5.28 36.79 -6.46
CA VAL A 6 4.46 35.59 -6.64
C VAL A 6 4.93 34.60 -5.58
N PHE A 7 4.25 34.60 -4.43
CA PHE A 7 4.34 33.50 -3.49
C PHE A 7 3.70 32.29 -4.16
N SER A 8 4.53 31.45 -4.78
CA SER A 8 4.17 30.07 -5.06
C SER A 8 3.80 29.46 -3.71
N VAL A 9 2.50 29.32 -3.47
CA VAL A 9 1.97 28.47 -2.43
C VAL A 9 2.38 27.06 -2.82
N VAL A 10 3.56 26.65 -2.36
CA VAL A 10 3.89 25.24 -2.24
C VAL A 10 2.83 24.74 -1.27
N VAL A 11 1.78 24.13 -1.82
CA VAL A 11 0.93 23.21 -1.09
C VAL A 11 1.89 22.13 -0.64
N VAL A 12 2.50 22.35 0.53
CA VAL A 12 3.01 21.28 1.36
C VAL A 12 1.74 20.50 1.63
N ALA A 13 1.50 19.49 0.79
CA ALA A 13 0.75 18.32 1.18
C ALA A 13 1.51 17.78 2.39
N THR A 14 1.25 18.38 3.55
CA THR A 14 1.31 17.67 4.80
C THR A 14 0.52 16.41 4.50
N LEU A 15 1.27 15.32 4.37
CA LEU A 15 0.77 13.98 4.60
C LEU A 15 0.14 14.02 5.99
N THR A 16 -1.07 14.53 6.03
CA THR A 16 -2.08 14.12 6.96
C THR A 16 -2.28 12.66 6.59
N LEU A 17 -1.39 11.80 7.13
CA LEU A 17 -1.57 10.35 7.25
C LEU A 17 -2.85 10.01 8.05
N SER A 18 -3.59 11.05 8.45
CA SER A 18 -4.98 11.07 8.83
C SER A 18 -5.63 12.34 8.24
N GLY A 19 -5.88 12.35 6.92
CA GLY A 19 -6.81 13.32 6.34
C GLY A 19 -8.15 13.17 7.07
N CYS A 20 -8.72 14.28 7.55
CA CYS A 20 -9.99 14.36 8.29
C CYS A 20 -11.24 13.95 7.46
N GLY A 21 -11.19 12.83 6.77
CA GLY A 21 -12.33 12.14 6.18
C GLY A 21 -12.18 10.65 6.51
N ASP A 22 -13.25 10.03 6.97
CA ASP A 22 -13.31 8.68 7.57
C ASP A 22 -12.84 7.51 6.66
N SER A 23 -12.18 7.77 5.54
CA SER A 23 -11.77 6.76 4.55
C SER A 23 -10.41 7.07 3.93
N VAL A 24 -9.58 6.02 3.84
CA VAL A 24 -8.34 6.02 3.04
C VAL A 24 -8.70 6.35 1.58
N LYS A 25 -7.91 7.20 0.91
CA LYS A 25 -8.16 7.52 -0.51
C LYS A 25 -8.09 6.26 -1.38
N SER A 26 -8.84 6.28 -2.48
CA SER A 26 -8.84 5.21 -3.48
C SER A 26 -7.56 5.19 -4.32
N VAL A 27 -7.30 4.08 -5.02
CA VAL A 27 -6.18 3.98 -5.97
C VAL A 27 -6.33 5.03 -7.07
N GLU A 28 -7.55 5.26 -7.55
CA GLU A 28 -7.89 6.19 -8.61
C GLU A 28 -7.60 7.65 -8.21
N GLU A 29 -7.72 7.97 -6.92
CA GLU A 29 -7.32 9.27 -6.39
C GLU A 29 -5.81 9.45 -6.36
N TYR A 30 -5.05 8.43 -5.93
CA TYR A 30 -3.58 8.47 -5.98
C TYR A 30 -3.05 8.47 -7.41
N SER A 31 -3.71 7.78 -8.35
CA SER A 31 -3.30 7.77 -9.76
C SER A 31 -3.37 9.13 -10.46
N LYS A 32 -3.99 10.15 -9.82
CA LYS A 32 -3.98 11.54 -10.30
C LYS A 32 -2.71 12.31 -9.93
N LEU A 33 -1.91 11.79 -9.00
CA LEU A 33 -0.67 12.42 -8.55
C LEU A 33 0.48 12.11 -9.52
N GLU A 34 1.51 12.95 -9.49
CA GLU A 34 2.71 12.71 -10.27
C GLU A 34 3.52 11.52 -9.72
N LYS A 35 4.18 10.77 -10.62
CA LYS A 35 5.01 9.62 -10.21
C LYS A 35 6.10 9.98 -9.21
N ALA A 36 6.69 11.16 -9.30
CA ALA A 36 7.71 11.61 -8.36
C ALA A 36 7.14 11.81 -6.95
N GLU A 37 5.91 12.32 -6.85
CA GLU A 37 5.20 12.48 -5.58
C GLU A 37 4.83 11.12 -4.99
N LEU A 38 4.25 10.23 -5.81
CA LEU A 38 3.93 8.85 -5.40
C LEU A 38 5.16 8.10 -4.91
N GLY A 39 6.29 8.23 -5.60
CA GLY A 39 7.56 7.62 -5.20
C GLY A 39 8.08 8.15 -3.86
N LYS A 40 7.91 9.45 -3.58
CA LYS A 40 8.26 10.02 -2.27
C LYS A 40 7.36 9.46 -1.17
N MET A 41 6.04 9.44 -1.38
CA MET A 41 5.07 8.91 -0.42
C MET A 41 5.31 7.43 -0.13
N LEU A 42 5.58 6.63 -1.18
CA LEU A 42 5.89 5.21 -1.03
C LEU A 42 7.16 4.99 -0.20
N LYS A 43 8.21 5.79 -0.41
CA LYS A 43 9.43 5.69 0.38
C LYS A 43 9.20 6.03 1.86
N GLU A 44 8.32 6.98 2.15
CA GLU A 44 7.92 7.29 3.53
C GLU A 44 7.17 6.12 4.18
N CYS A 45 6.29 5.46 3.42
CA CYS A 45 5.63 4.21 3.82
C CYS A 45 6.64 3.08 4.11
N GLU A 46 7.58 2.85 3.21
CA GLU A 46 8.64 1.83 3.35
C GLU A 46 9.43 2.08 4.64
N ASN A 47 9.98 3.28 4.83
CA ASN A 47 10.76 3.60 6.04
C ASN A 47 9.97 3.44 7.35
N LYS A 48 8.65 3.69 7.31
CA LYS A 48 7.79 3.61 8.48
C LYS A 48 7.52 2.16 8.89
N PHE A 49 7.17 1.31 7.92
CA PHE A 49 6.77 -0.07 8.18
C PHE A 49 7.93 -1.07 8.13
N GLU A 50 9.04 -0.76 7.45
CA GLU A 50 10.29 -1.54 7.51
C GLU A 50 10.70 -1.77 8.96
N LYS A 51 10.71 -0.72 9.78
CA LYS A 51 11.02 -0.83 11.22
C LYS A 51 10.07 -1.74 11.99
N ILE A 52 8.82 -1.83 11.58
CA ILE A 52 7.81 -2.65 12.24
C ILE A 52 8.00 -4.11 11.87
N PHE A 53 8.08 -4.40 10.57
CA PHE A 53 8.16 -5.78 10.07
C PHE A 53 9.56 -6.40 10.19
N ASP A 54 10.62 -5.59 10.28
CA ASP A 54 11.99 -6.06 10.52
C ASP A 54 12.39 -6.06 12.00
N SER A 55 11.50 -5.64 12.91
CA SER A 55 11.76 -5.68 14.35
C SER A 55 11.90 -7.13 14.86
N PRO A 56 12.79 -7.43 15.83
CA PRO A 56 12.89 -8.77 16.43
C PRO A 56 11.55 -9.33 16.93
N GLU A 57 10.68 -8.47 17.45
CA GLU A 57 9.33 -8.83 17.90
C GLU A 57 8.46 -9.36 16.75
N ALA A 58 8.56 -8.77 15.57
CA ALA A 58 7.88 -9.26 14.37
C ALA A 58 8.35 -10.67 13.98
N TRP A 59 9.66 -10.97 14.14
CA TRP A 59 10.20 -12.31 13.89
C TRP A 59 9.71 -13.34 14.92
N GLU A 60 9.37 -12.90 16.13
CA GLU A 60 8.74 -13.74 17.15
C GLU A 60 7.21 -13.84 17.00
N GLY A 61 6.62 -13.19 15.99
CA GLY A 61 5.17 -13.14 15.82
C GLY A 61 4.47 -12.36 16.93
N LYS A 62 5.12 -11.31 17.45
CA LYS A 62 4.62 -10.43 18.50
C LYS A 62 4.59 -8.97 18.04
N GLY A 63 4.06 -8.12 18.90
CA GLY A 63 4.04 -6.67 18.70
C GLY A 63 3.15 -6.25 17.53
N GLU A 64 3.39 -5.04 17.05
CA GLU A 64 2.53 -4.39 16.07
C GLU A 64 2.45 -5.16 14.74
N ALA A 65 3.55 -5.77 14.28
CA ALA A 65 3.54 -6.58 13.06
C ALA A 65 2.56 -7.75 13.15
N ALA A 66 2.52 -8.44 14.30
CA ALA A 66 1.61 -9.55 14.51
C ALA A 66 0.14 -9.12 14.57
N GLU A 67 -0.14 -7.93 15.11
CA GLU A 67 -1.50 -7.36 15.11
C GLU A 67 -1.97 -7.04 13.69
N LEU A 68 -1.11 -6.40 12.88
CA LEU A 68 -1.41 -6.06 11.48
C LEU A 68 -1.60 -7.33 10.63
N GLU A 69 -0.73 -8.33 10.79
CA GLU A 69 -0.88 -9.63 10.15
C GLU A 69 -2.17 -10.34 10.60
N GLY A 70 -2.52 -10.26 11.87
CA GLY A 70 -3.77 -10.82 12.41
C GLY A 70 -5.02 -10.21 11.76
N ILE A 71 -5.02 -8.90 11.46
CA ILE A 71 -6.10 -8.24 10.71
C ILE A 71 -6.12 -8.75 9.26
N SER A 72 -4.94 -8.82 8.62
CA SER A 72 -4.79 -9.35 7.26
C SER A 72 -5.38 -10.77 7.13
N GLN A 73 -5.11 -11.64 8.11
CA GLN A 73 -5.65 -13.00 8.16
C GLN A 73 -7.17 -13.04 8.34
N LYS A 74 -7.75 -12.16 9.17
CA LYS A 74 -9.22 -12.05 9.30
C LYS A 74 -9.88 -11.69 7.97
N ILE A 75 -9.30 -10.73 7.24
CA ILE A 75 -9.78 -10.33 5.91
C ILE A 75 -9.64 -11.51 4.93
N TYR A 76 -8.47 -12.17 4.90
CA TYR A 76 -8.24 -13.31 4.01
C TYR A 76 -9.23 -14.47 4.26
N LYS A 77 -9.47 -14.82 5.52
CA LYS A 77 -10.48 -15.80 5.93
C LYS A 77 -11.89 -15.37 5.51
N SER A 78 -12.21 -14.09 5.63
CA SER A 78 -13.54 -13.57 5.24
C SER A 78 -13.81 -13.66 3.73
N ARG A 79 -12.75 -13.72 2.91
CA ARG A 79 -12.81 -13.95 1.45
C ARG A 79 -12.94 -15.43 1.07
N GLY A 80 -13.07 -16.33 2.04
CA GLY A 80 -13.12 -17.77 1.83
C GLY A 80 -11.75 -18.42 1.63
N GLY A 81 -10.66 -17.72 1.95
CA GLY A 81 -9.32 -18.31 1.98
C GLY A 81 -9.11 -19.20 3.21
N GLU A 82 -8.33 -20.27 3.06
CA GLU A 82 -7.84 -21.04 4.20
C GLU A 82 -6.78 -20.25 4.98
N GLU A 83 -6.64 -20.50 6.28
CA GLU A 83 -5.63 -19.82 7.09
C GLU A 83 -4.24 -20.03 6.50
N LYS A 84 -3.60 -18.94 6.09
CA LYS A 84 -2.19 -18.98 5.68
C LYS A 84 -1.36 -18.59 6.88
N HIS A 85 -0.35 -19.39 7.21
CA HIS A 85 0.75 -18.88 8.03
C HIS A 85 1.30 -17.61 7.38
N PRO A 86 1.73 -16.60 8.16
CA PRO A 86 2.21 -15.33 7.62
C PRO A 86 3.34 -15.60 6.63
N SER A 87 3.01 -15.61 5.35
CA SER A 87 3.98 -15.79 4.29
C SER A 87 4.62 -14.42 4.10
N LYS A 88 5.90 -14.29 4.46
CA LYS A 88 6.76 -13.13 4.18
C LYS A 88 6.89 -12.81 2.67
N ASP A 89 6.10 -13.43 1.81
CA ASP A 89 6.29 -13.40 0.37
C ASP A 89 5.60 -12.21 -0.31
N TYR A 90 6.43 -11.18 -0.48
CA TYR A 90 6.85 -10.68 -1.80
C TYR A 90 5.80 -10.01 -2.69
N PHE A 91 5.08 -9.01 -2.17
CA PHE A 91 4.46 -7.99 -3.03
C PHE A 91 4.57 -6.55 -2.52
N GLY A 92 5.41 -6.31 -1.50
CA GLY A 92 5.44 -5.03 -0.80
C GLY A 92 4.07 -4.72 -0.20
N PHE A 93 3.65 -3.47 -0.25
CA PHE A 93 2.34 -3.05 0.23
C PHE A 93 1.18 -3.38 -0.71
N VAL A 94 1.42 -3.80 -1.97
CA VAL A 94 0.35 -4.02 -2.97
C VAL A 94 -0.79 -4.89 -2.45
N GLY A 95 -0.49 -5.94 -1.68
CA GLY A 95 -1.51 -6.82 -1.11
C GLY A 95 -2.51 -6.09 -0.21
N TYR A 96 -2.02 -5.16 0.61
CA TYR A 96 -2.85 -4.33 1.48
C TYR A 96 -3.68 -3.31 0.68
N GLY A 97 -3.18 -2.84 -0.46
CA GLY A 97 -3.90 -1.91 -1.34
C GLY A 97 -5.18 -2.49 -1.94
N LEU A 98 -5.34 -3.82 -1.93
CA LEU A 98 -6.52 -4.54 -2.41
C LEU A 98 -7.59 -4.74 -1.32
N VAL A 99 -7.39 -4.21 -0.11
CA VAL A 99 -8.41 -4.21 0.93
C VAL A 99 -9.48 -3.18 0.58
N THR A 100 -10.73 -3.64 0.53
CA THR A 100 -11.89 -2.78 0.28
C THR A 100 -12.20 -1.92 1.51
N ASP A 101 -12.90 -0.80 1.29
CA ASP A 101 -13.28 0.08 2.41
C ASP A 101 -14.21 -0.63 3.41
N ASP A 102 -15.08 -1.54 2.94
CA ASP A 102 -15.94 -2.34 3.81
C ASP A 102 -15.14 -3.31 4.69
N GLU A 103 -14.12 -3.96 4.12
CA GLU A 103 -13.21 -4.83 4.89
C GLU A 103 -12.39 -4.03 5.89
N LEU A 104 -11.89 -2.86 5.48
CA LEU A 104 -11.14 -1.97 6.35
C LEU A 104 -12.02 -1.48 7.51
N LYS A 105 -13.27 -1.10 7.24
CA LYS A 105 -14.25 -0.69 8.26
C LYS A 105 -14.61 -1.83 9.21
N LYS A 106 -14.67 -3.07 8.70
CA LYS A 106 -15.09 -4.24 9.47
C LYS A 106 -13.97 -4.81 10.35
N PHE A 107 -12.74 -4.81 9.86
CA PHE A 107 -11.63 -5.52 10.50
C PHE A 107 -10.44 -4.63 10.87
N GLY A 108 -10.31 -3.48 10.23
CA GLY A 108 -9.16 -2.60 10.36
C GLY A 108 -9.18 -1.74 11.62
N ASN A 109 -8.03 -1.14 11.87
CA ASN A 109 -7.83 -0.05 12.82
C ASN A 109 -7.09 1.09 12.09
N SER A 110 -6.82 2.21 12.78
CA SER A 110 -6.09 3.34 12.19
C SER A 110 -4.74 2.93 11.61
N ARG A 111 -4.03 2.02 12.29
CA ARG A 111 -2.71 1.56 11.86
C ARG A 111 -2.76 0.71 10.61
N TYR A 112 -3.73 -0.19 10.52
CA TYR A 112 -3.98 -1.01 9.34
C TYR A 112 -4.48 -0.16 8.16
N ALA A 113 -5.24 0.91 8.43
CA ALA A 113 -5.67 1.86 7.41
C ALA A 113 -4.47 2.55 6.73
N GLU A 114 -3.45 2.95 7.48
CA GLU A 114 -2.22 3.49 6.89
C GLU A 114 -1.48 2.45 6.02
N LEU A 115 -1.51 1.18 6.42
CA LEU A 115 -0.89 0.10 5.64
C LEU A 115 -1.64 -0.13 4.31
N VAL A 116 -2.97 -0.07 4.35
CA VAL A 116 -3.83 -0.08 3.16
C VAL A 116 -3.53 1.13 2.27
N GLU A 117 -3.36 2.31 2.86
CA GLU A 117 -2.99 3.54 2.14
C GLU A 117 -1.67 3.37 1.39
N CYS A 118 -0.63 2.89 2.06
CA CYS A 118 0.66 2.57 1.45
C CYS A 118 0.53 1.59 0.29
N GLY A 119 -0.37 0.60 0.42
CA GLY A 119 -0.67 -0.33 -0.66
C GLY A 119 -1.32 0.32 -1.87
N ARG A 120 -2.30 1.22 -1.64
CA ARG A 120 -2.97 1.95 -2.73
C ARG A 120 -2.02 2.91 -3.44
N ILE A 121 -1.14 3.58 -2.70
CA ILE A 121 -0.05 4.40 -3.27
C ILE A 121 0.85 3.53 -4.14
N GLN A 122 1.27 2.35 -3.67
CA GLN A 122 2.13 1.46 -4.45
C GLN A 122 1.44 0.95 -5.72
N ILE A 123 0.14 0.65 -5.67
CA ILE A 123 -0.63 0.28 -6.86
C ILE A 123 -0.66 1.45 -7.85
N ALA A 124 -0.95 2.66 -7.39
CA ALA A 124 -0.97 3.86 -8.22
C ALA A 124 0.39 4.15 -8.87
N GLU A 125 1.49 4.06 -8.10
CA GLU A 125 2.86 4.23 -8.60
C GLU A 125 3.17 3.26 -9.75
N LYS A 126 2.74 2.01 -9.62
CA LYS A 126 2.89 0.96 -10.63
C LYS A 126 1.98 1.13 -11.86
N GLY A 127 1.15 2.16 -11.90
CA GLY A 127 0.24 2.44 -13.01
C GLY A 127 -1.21 2.01 -12.78
N GLY A 128 -1.61 1.81 -11.52
CA GLY A 128 -3.01 1.59 -11.13
C GLY A 128 -3.50 0.14 -11.24
N MET A 129 -4.79 -0.05 -10.98
CA MET A 129 -5.45 -1.37 -10.98
C MET A 129 -5.35 -2.09 -12.33
N GLU A 130 -5.27 -1.35 -13.43
CA GLU A 130 -5.10 -1.93 -14.77
C GLU A 130 -3.81 -2.74 -14.90
N VAL A 131 -2.72 -2.31 -14.24
CA VAL A 131 -1.43 -3.02 -14.29
C VAL A 131 -1.47 -4.25 -13.39
N ILE A 132 -2.14 -4.16 -12.24
CA ILE A 132 -2.26 -5.27 -11.29
C ILE A 132 -3.15 -6.38 -11.84
N ASN A 133 -4.25 -6.03 -12.51
CA ASN A 133 -5.21 -6.98 -13.08
C ASN A 133 -4.77 -7.57 -14.42
N LYS A 134 -3.66 -7.10 -15.02
CA LYS A 134 -3.15 -7.69 -16.27
C LYS A 134 -2.74 -9.14 -16.02
N PRO A 135 -3.27 -10.10 -16.81
CA PRO A 135 -2.85 -11.49 -16.72
C PRO A 135 -1.35 -11.57 -16.95
N ARG A 136 -0.63 -12.08 -15.96
CA ARG A 136 0.81 -12.29 -16.10
C ARG A 136 1.03 -13.43 -17.08
N LYS A 137 1.88 -13.19 -18.09
CA LYS A 137 2.37 -14.26 -18.96
C LYS A 137 2.86 -15.41 -18.09
N SER A 138 2.46 -16.62 -18.47
CA SER A 138 2.91 -17.83 -17.78
C SER A 138 4.44 -17.87 -17.76
N ILE A 139 5.02 -18.50 -16.73
CA ILE A 139 6.48 -18.76 -16.69
C ILE A 139 6.92 -19.44 -18.00
N ALA A 140 6.12 -20.38 -18.50
CA ALA A 140 6.36 -21.05 -19.78
C ALA A 140 6.45 -20.08 -20.99
N GLU A 141 5.60 -19.05 -21.06
CA GLU A 141 5.68 -18.02 -22.11
C GLU A 141 6.90 -17.12 -21.99
N LYS A 142 7.39 -16.85 -20.77
CA LYS A 142 8.62 -16.06 -20.57
C LYS A 142 9.85 -16.79 -21.11
N TYR A 143 9.93 -18.11 -20.93
CA TYR A 143 11.09 -18.91 -21.36
C TYR A 143 11.01 -19.43 -22.80
N ARG A 144 9.83 -19.39 -23.44
CA ARG A 144 9.66 -19.83 -24.85
C ARG A 144 10.48 -19.02 -25.86
N ASN A 145 10.93 -17.81 -25.49
CA ASN A 145 11.73 -16.92 -26.33
C ASN A 145 13.19 -16.75 -25.88
N VAL A 146 13.65 -17.48 -24.86
CA VAL A 146 15.03 -17.40 -24.36
C VAL A 146 15.95 -18.41 -25.08
N GLY A 147 15.38 -19.29 -25.91
CA GLY A 147 16.11 -20.33 -26.66
C GLY A 147 15.98 -20.21 -28.19
N LYS A 148 15.83 -19.01 -28.75
CA LYS A 148 15.89 -18.77 -30.20
C LYS A 148 17.02 -17.81 -30.55
#